data_AF-A0A2T1D6I2-F1
#
_entry.id   AF-A0A2T1D6I2-F1
#
_cell.length_a   1.000
_cell.length_b   1.000
_cell.length_c   1.000
_cell.angle_alpha   90.00
_cell.angle_beta   90.00
_cell.angle_gamma   90.00
#
_symmetry.space_group_name_H-M   'P 1'
#
loop_
_entity.id
_entity.type
_entity.pdbx_description
1 polymer ?
#
loop_
_entity_poly.entity_id
_entity_poly.type
_entity_poly.pdbx_seq_one_letter_code
_entity_poly.pdbx_strand_id
1 'polypeptide(L)'
;MPLQSAIFTPREIAWCFVIVISSIYSLFLLINAAYDEAARNPTPRRYKRRKIRKGEFNELDNLGVPMEILALTHNRETAYRLYNDVRWRYSAQSAQWIWDKVKWDIIRDRH
;
A
#
# COMPACT_ATOMS: atom_id res chain seq x y z
N MET A 1 -11.09 11.34 -62.16
CA MET A 1 -9.94 11.43 -61.25
C MET A 1 -9.74 10.06 -60.62
N PRO A 2 -8.68 9.30 -60.94
CA PRO A 2 -8.47 8.01 -60.31
C PRO A 2 -8.04 8.22 -58.86
N LEU A 3 -8.80 7.64 -57.91
CA LEU A 3 -8.39 7.49 -56.53
C LEU A 3 -7.18 6.54 -56.52
N GLN A 4 -5.98 7.09 -56.33
CA GLN A 4 -4.79 6.31 -56.01
C GLN A 4 -5.04 5.61 -54.67
N SER A 5 -5.35 4.31 -54.71
CA SER A 5 -5.27 3.47 -53.53
C SER A 5 -3.79 3.40 -53.11
N ALA A 6 -3.48 3.90 -51.92
CA ALA A 6 -2.16 3.79 -51.34
C ALA A 6 -1.87 2.30 -51.08
N ILE A 7 -1.15 1.67 -52.01
CA ILE A 7 -0.67 0.30 -51.85
C ILE A 7 0.55 0.40 -50.93
N PHE A 8 0.34 0.17 -49.64
CA PHE A 8 1.43 0.07 -48.68
C PHE A 8 2.37 -1.06 -49.09
N THR A 9 3.64 -0.73 -49.20
CA THR A 9 4.68 -1.73 -49.49
C THR A 9 4.85 -2.64 -48.27
N PRO A 10 5.21 -3.92 -48.45
CA PRO A 10 5.42 -4.85 -47.33
C PRO A 10 6.46 -4.35 -46.31
N ARG A 11 7.38 -3.47 -46.75
CA ARG A 11 8.36 -2.81 -45.89
C ARG A 11 7.72 -1.77 -44.96
N GLU A 12 6.76 -0.98 -45.44
CA GLU A 12 6.05 0.00 -44.61
C GLU A 12 5.17 -0.69 -43.57
N ILE A 13 4.52 -1.79 -43.95
CA ILE A 13 3.75 -2.63 -43.03
C ILE A 13 4.66 -3.17 -41.91
N ALA A 14 5.85 -3.69 -42.26
CA ALA A 14 6.81 -4.18 -41.29
C ALA A 14 7.29 -3.08 -40.31
N TRP A 15 7.55 -1.87 -40.80
CA TRP A 15 7.91 -0.74 -39.94
C TRP A 15 6.77 -0.34 -38.98
N CYS A 16 5.52 -0.34 -39.44
CA CYS A 16 4.37 -0.11 -38.58
C CYS A 16 4.28 -1.14 -37.45
N PHE A 17 4.51 -2.43 -37.74
CA PHE A 17 4.53 -3.47 -36.70
C PHE A 17 5.65 -3.27 -35.69
N VAL A 18 6.86 -2.94 -36.14
CA VAL A 18 8.00 -2.69 -35.24
C VAL A 18 7.72 -1.50 -34.32
N ILE A 19 7.15 -0.41 -34.85
CA ILE A 19 6.81 0.78 -34.06
C ILE A 19 5.74 0.45 -33.02
N VAL A 20 4.70 -0.29 -33.40
CA VAL A 20 3.61 -0.68 -32.47
C VAL A 20 4.13 -1.60 -31.37
N ILE A 21 4.92 -2.62 -31.71
CA ILE A 21 5.48 -3.54 -30.71
C ILE A 21 6.43 -2.79 -29.77
N SER A 22 7.27 -1.91 -30.31
CA SER A 22 8.19 -1.11 -29.51
C SER A 22 7.47 -0.15 -28.57
N SER A 23 6.34 0.44 -28.98
CA SER A 23 5.58 1.35 -28.12
C SER A 23 4.89 0.60 -26.97
N ILE A 24 4.29 -0.57 -27.27
CA ILE A 24 3.66 -1.42 -26.26
C ILE A 24 4.70 -1.91 -25.25
N TYR A 25 5.88 -2.34 -25.71
CA TYR A 25 6.95 -2.80 -24.84
C TYR A 25 7.48 -1.67 -23.94
N SER A 26 7.64 -0.47 -24.50
CA SER A 26 8.05 0.72 -23.72
C SER A 26 7.01 1.09 -22.65
N LEU A 27 5.73 1.02 -23.00
CA LEU A 27 4.63 1.27 -22.06
C LEU A 27 4.63 0.24 -20.92
N PHE A 28 4.83 -1.04 -21.24
CA PHE A 28 4.92 -2.12 -20.24
C PHE A 28 6.09 -1.90 -19.27
N LEU A 29 7.26 -1.50 -19.77
CA LEU A 29 8.42 -1.19 -18.92
C LEU A 29 8.16 0.02 -18.01
N LEU A 30 7.53 1.08 -18.52
CA LEU A 30 7.19 2.26 -17.73
C LEU A 30 6.17 1.95 -16.62
N ILE A 31 5.16 1.13 -16.92
CA ILE A 31 4.18 0.70 -15.91
C ILE A 31 4.87 -0.10 -14.82
N ASN A 32 5.71 -1.08 -15.18
CA ASN A 32 6.42 -1.88 -14.20
C ASN A 32 7.39 -1.05 -13.36
N ALA A 33 8.11 -0.11 -13.98
CA ALA A 33 8.99 0.80 -13.26
C ALA A 33 8.21 1.70 -12.28
N ALA A 34 7.05 2.23 -12.69
CA ALA A 34 6.20 3.04 -11.82
C ALA A 34 5.61 2.23 -10.65
N TYR A 35 5.25 0.97 -10.88
CA TYR A 35 4.82 0.06 -9.82
C TYR A 35 5.95 -0.27 -8.84
N ASP A 36 7.16 -0.51 -9.36
CA ASP A 36 8.33 -0.79 -8.52
C ASP A 36 8.73 0.45 -7.70
N GLU A 37 8.62 1.64 -8.28
CA GLU A 37 8.90 2.90 -7.59
C GLU A 37 7.81 3.22 -6.54
N ALA A 38 6.55 2.90 -6.81
CA ALA A 38 5.46 3.00 -5.83
C ALA A 38 5.59 1.97 -4.69
N ALA A 39 6.16 0.79 -4.97
CA ALA A 39 6.41 -0.25 -3.98
C ALA A 39 7.64 0.05 -3.12
N ARG A 40 8.70 0.64 -3.70
CA ARG A 40 9.94 1.01 -2.99
C ARG A 40 9.84 2.34 -2.24
N ASN A 41 9.09 3.30 -2.78
CA ASN A 41 8.78 4.56 -2.13
C ASN A 41 7.30 4.60 -1.77
N PRO A 42 6.83 3.82 -0.76
CA PRO A 42 5.56 4.13 -0.15
C PRO A 42 5.71 5.56 0.35
N THR A 43 5.03 6.51 -0.30
CA THR A 43 5.09 7.94 0.02
C THR A 43 5.32 8.11 1.53
N PRO A 44 6.37 8.83 1.98
CA PRO A 44 6.55 9.07 3.40
C PRO A 44 5.36 9.90 3.84
N ARG A 45 4.32 9.22 4.33
CA ARG A 45 3.08 9.86 4.77
C ARG A 45 3.50 10.77 5.89
N ARG A 46 3.52 12.09 5.59
CA ARG A 46 3.73 13.17 6.56
C ARG A 46 3.04 12.73 7.85
N TYR A 47 3.85 12.40 8.85
CA TYR A 47 3.40 12.03 10.18
C TYR A 47 2.78 13.30 10.77
N LYS A 48 1.56 13.64 10.36
CA LYS A 48 0.76 14.69 10.99
C LYS A 48 0.49 14.14 12.39
N ARG A 49 1.34 14.53 13.35
CA ARG A 49 1.09 14.42 14.78
C ARG A 49 -0.26 15.09 15.07
N ARG A 50 -1.36 14.38 14.89
CA ARG A 50 -2.68 14.85 15.29
C ARG A 50 -2.79 14.50 16.76
N LYS A 51 -2.91 15.53 17.60
CA LYS A 51 -3.14 15.39 19.05
C LYS A 51 -4.30 14.41 19.25
N ILE A 52 -4.00 13.27 19.88
CA ILE A 52 -5.00 12.29 20.33
C ILE A 52 -6.03 13.09 21.16
N ARG A 53 -7.29 13.13 20.70
CA ARG A 53 -8.36 13.80 21.45
C ARG A 53 -8.60 12.95 22.70
N LYS A 54 -8.51 13.57 23.88
CA LYS A 54 -8.67 12.96 25.21
C LYS A 54 -9.99 12.17 25.44
N GLY A 55 -10.90 12.09 24.46
CA GLY A 55 -12.15 11.32 24.54
C GLY A 55 -12.08 9.90 23.95
N GLU A 56 -11.14 9.59 23.05
CA GLU A 56 -11.02 8.25 22.43
C GLU A 56 -10.49 7.17 23.38
N PHE A 57 -9.80 7.58 24.46
CA PHE A 57 -9.24 6.64 25.45
C PHE A 57 -10.32 5.86 26.21
N ASN A 58 -11.51 6.45 26.41
CA ASN A 58 -12.57 5.81 27.20
C ASN A 58 -13.22 4.61 26.47
N GLU A 59 -13.20 4.56 25.14
CA GLU A 59 -13.65 3.36 24.40
C GLU A 59 -12.60 2.24 24.42
N LEU A 60 -11.32 2.59 24.51
CA LEU A 60 -10.19 1.66 24.52
C LEU A 60 -10.00 0.94 25.86
N ASP A 61 -10.44 1.55 26.97
CA ASP A 61 -10.43 0.91 28.28
C ASP A 61 -11.44 -0.24 28.38
N ASN A 62 -12.54 -0.20 27.61
CA ASN A 62 -13.55 -1.26 27.61
C ASN A 62 -13.17 -2.49 26.79
N LEU A 63 -12.24 -2.38 25.84
CA LEU A 63 -11.81 -3.50 24.99
C LEU A 63 -10.75 -4.41 25.63
N GLY A 64 -10.05 -3.90 26.67
CA GLY A 64 -8.90 -4.59 27.26
C GLY A 64 -7.71 -4.70 26.29
N VAL A 65 -6.49 -4.73 26.82
CA VAL A 65 -5.30 -5.07 26.03
C VAL A 65 -5.03 -6.56 26.21
N PRO A 66 -4.94 -7.36 25.13
CA PRO A 66 -4.58 -8.77 25.24
C PRO A 66 -3.26 -8.95 26.00
N MET A 67 -3.24 -9.88 26.96
CA MET A 67 -2.08 -10.10 27.83
C MET A 67 -0.83 -10.50 27.03
N GLU A 68 -1.01 -11.19 25.91
CA GLU A 68 0.08 -11.54 24.98
C GLU A 68 0.77 -10.30 24.40
N ILE A 69 0.02 -9.27 24.06
CA ILE A 69 0.58 -8.02 23.50
C ILE A 69 1.28 -7.23 24.60
N LEU A 70 0.74 -7.23 25.82
CA LEU A 70 1.41 -6.66 26.99
C LEU A 70 2.73 -7.38 27.30
N ALA A 71 2.78 -8.71 27.14
CA ALA A 71 4.02 -9.47 27.29
C ALA A 71 5.06 -9.12 26.22
N LEU A 72 4.62 -8.72 25.02
CA LEU A 72 5.50 -8.30 23.92
C LEU A 72 5.93 -6.82 24.01
N THR A 73 5.09 -5.91 24.51
CA THR A 73 5.44 -4.49 24.56
C THR A 73 5.96 -4.04 25.93
N HIS A 74 5.71 -4.81 26.99
CA HIS A 74 5.96 -4.48 28.40
C HIS A 74 5.33 -3.16 28.89
N ASN A 75 4.59 -2.47 28.02
CA ASN A 75 3.99 -1.17 28.29
C ASN A 75 2.62 -1.11 27.60
N ARG A 76 1.59 -0.89 28.43
CA ARG A 76 0.19 -0.77 28.01
C ARG A 76 -0.03 0.43 27.09
N GLU A 77 0.63 1.55 27.35
CA GLU A 77 0.50 2.75 26.52
C GLU A 77 1.06 2.52 25.11
N THR A 78 2.18 1.80 25.00
CA THR A 78 2.76 1.42 23.70
C THR A 78 1.82 0.50 22.93
N ALA A 79 1.22 -0.50 23.59
CA ALA A 79 0.25 -1.40 22.96
C ALA A 79 -0.96 -0.62 22.41
N TYR A 80 -1.49 0.35 23.16
CA TYR A 80 -2.59 1.19 22.70
C TYR A 80 -2.22 2.10 21.53
N ARG A 81 -0.99 2.65 21.51
CA ARG A 81 -0.51 3.44 20.38
C ARG A 81 -0.43 2.61 19.10
N LEU A 82 0.09 1.38 19.20
CA LEU A 82 0.14 0.44 18.07
C LEU A 82 -1.26 0.05 17.60
N TYR A 83 -2.15 -0.27 18.53
CA TYR A 83 -3.55 -0.55 18.22
C TYR A 83 -4.22 0.61 17.46
N ASN A 84 -4.05 1.84 17.95
CA ASN A 84 -4.65 3.01 17.31
C ASN A 84 -4.06 3.29 15.92
N ASP A 85 -2.76 3.07 15.73
CA ASP A 85 -2.12 3.20 14.43
C ASP A 85 -2.69 2.16 13.43
N VAL A 86 -2.83 0.90 13.84
CA VAL A 86 -3.43 -0.14 13.00
C VAL A 86 -4.93 0.10 12.77
N ARG A 87 -5.71 0.45 13.80
CA ARG A 87 -7.13 0.80 13.70
C ARG A 87 -7.36 1.94 12.71
N TRP A 88 -6.48 2.95 12.72
CA TRP A 88 -6.57 4.06 11.78
C TRP A 88 -6.31 3.62 10.33
N ARG A 89 -5.38 2.70 10.11
CA ARG A 89 -5.08 2.14 8.78
C ARG A 89 -6.18 1.18 8.29
N TYR A 90 -6.87 0.51 9.21
CA TYR A 90 -7.85 -0.53 8.93
C TYR A 90 -9.16 -0.30 9.68
N SER A 91 -9.79 0.86 9.47
CA SER A 91 -10.98 1.30 10.22
C SER A 91 -12.22 0.43 10.03
N ALA A 92 -12.27 -0.37 8.95
CA ALA A 92 -13.37 -1.29 8.66
C ALA A 92 -13.22 -2.67 9.33
N GLN A 93 -12.06 -2.93 9.96
CA GLN A 93 -11.77 -4.23 10.58
C GLN A 93 -12.26 -4.29 12.03
N SER A 94 -12.53 -5.52 12.50
CA SER A 94 -12.91 -5.74 13.88
C SER A 94 -11.75 -5.47 14.85
N ALA A 95 -12.07 -5.15 16.10
CA ALA A 95 -11.06 -4.92 17.14
C ALA A 95 -10.14 -6.15 17.34
N GLN A 96 -10.70 -7.36 17.22
CA GLN A 96 -9.93 -8.60 17.31
C GLN A 96 -8.89 -8.70 16.18
N TRP A 97 -9.31 -8.46 14.94
CA TRP A 97 -8.41 -8.50 13.80
C TRP A 97 -7.27 -7.47 13.94
N ILE A 98 -7.58 -6.28 14.46
CA ILE A 98 -6.59 -5.23 14.72
C ILE A 98 -5.55 -5.72 15.73
N TRP A 99 -5.96 -6.38 16.81
CA TRP A 99 -5.03 -6.94 17.79
C TRP A 99 -4.17 -8.06 17.20
N ASP A 100 -4.74 -8.95 16.40
CA ASP A 100 -4.00 -10.00 15.71
C ASP A 100 -2.95 -9.42 14.77
N LYS A 101 -3.31 -8.33 14.06
CA LYS A 101 -2.39 -7.61 13.18
C LYS A 101 -1.25 -6.94 13.94
N VAL A 102 -1.55 -6.27 15.06
CA VAL A 102 -0.53 -5.68 15.96
C VAL A 102 0.43 -6.76 16.46
N LYS A 103 -0.10 -7.91 16.92
CA LYS A 103 0.72 -9.04 17.37
C LYS A 103 1.64 -9.54 16.27
N TRP A 104 1.11 -9.75 15.07
CA TRP A 104 1.91 -10.22 13.94
C TRP A 104 3.00 -9.22 13.53
N ASP A 105 2.69 -7.92 13.49
CA ASP A 105 3.68 -6.89 13.17
C ASP A 105 4.80 -6.83 14.23
N ILE A 106 4.48 -6.96 15.54
CA ILE A 106 5.49 -7.01 16.61
C ILE A 106 6.39 -8.25 16.50
N ILE A 107 5.81 -9.42 16.22
CA ILE A 107 6.57 -10.67 16.07
C ILE A 107 7.49 -10.57 14.85
N ARG A 108 6.97 -10.06 13.73
CA ARG A 108 7.75 -9.87 12.51
C ARG A 108 8.91 -8.91 12.74
N ASP A 109 8.71 -7.80 13.43
CA ASP A 109 9.76 -6.80 13.62
C ASP A 109 10.84 -7.25 14.64
N ARG A 110 10.61 -8.36 15.38
CA ARG A 110 11.58 -8.99 16.28
C ARG A 110 12.44 -10.07 15.61
N HIS A 111 12.06 -10.55 14.42
CA HIS A 111 12.72 -11.62 13.68
C HIS A 111 13.38 -11.08 12.40
#